data_AF-D1NZ01-F1
#
_entry.id   AF-D1NZ01-F1
#
_cell.length_a   1.000
_cell.length_b   1.000
_cell.length_c   1.000
_cell.angle_alpha   90.00
_cell.angle_beta   90.00
_cell.angle_gamma   90.00
#
_symmetry.space_group_name_H-M   'P 1'
#
loop_
_entity.id
_entity.type
_entity.pdbx_description
1 polymer ?
#
loop_
_entity_poly.entity_id
_entity_poly.type
_entity_poly.pdbx_seq_one_letter_code
_entity_poly.pdbx_strand_id
1 'polypeptide(L)'
;MNLKTIIKNNGSKNDSISIDKFFQFIIVKDLDKNQREITIYNAVVMNAETNKPDITLSYKYNYEDAKIKYNDTNDCHSFFQNEDILKQFWGGNSIFTNNTVEKLNEITKCTTPQSVHNYLNSNNPCSGCFYIEQDEKDNIEKSLIKPLKIKTNANGVVLNDCETKLILPEPYRKLILNGFWFKNIITVNIDRNEKNLELDFCIDLLGAKYSSPDFKVYLLTDEKYSLKNTRASISYSNTNIDLSNCEVIKVYSQNKMIYFEEWVKLGIKSNSLLRVKMNTASESKIFSIGLKKLDLTIKFENSDKIISREKNLIIFSLFLSLFLSFGFDITRQDSDNFKLIFPFHLKSIFNIDALWILLCISILTKYVYINKTRSEHSLTVILFTPLAVWFICYIFFPPVFSLNRFFCWLYYLDLIFGVFLVFFYLRVLYLRSKRKKGVILKLNVIDKFMGA
;
A
#
# COMPACT_ATOMS: atom_id res chain seq x y z
N MET A 1 2.02 2.74 -12.11
CA MET A 1 1.90 4.13 -11.63
C MET A 1 3.28 4.75 -11.62
N ASN A 2 3.49 5.88 -12.31
CA ASN A 2 4.77 6.59 -12.31
C ASN A 2 4.68 7.92 -11.53
N LEU A 3 5.48 8.04 -10.47
CA LEU A 3 5.63 9.20 -9.61
C LEU A 3 7.05 9.76 -9.77
N LYS A 4 7.17 10.95 -10.35
CA LYS A 4 8.45 11.64 -10.49
C LYS A 4 8.47 12.91 -9.66
N THR A 5 9.26 12.93 -8.60
CA THR A 5 9.65 14.14 -7.88
C THR A 5 10.80 14.80 -8.62
N ILE A 6 10.67 16.08 -8.97
CA ILE A 6 11.71 16.87 -9.63
C ILE A 6 12.12 17.99 -8.69
N ILE A 7 13.39 18.00 -8.31
CA ILE A 7 14.00 19.05 -7.49
C ILE A 7 14.87 19.87 -8.43
N LYS A 8 14.43 21.09 -8.74
CA LYS A 8 15.08 21.95 -9.73
C LYS A 8 15.66 23.18 -9.05
N ASN A 9 16.95 23.43 -9.28
CA ASN A 9 17.56 24.73 -8.99
C ASN A 9 17.14 25.70 -10.09
N ASN A 10 16.42 26.78 -9.76
CA ASN A 10 16.12 27.86 -10.70
C ASN A 10 17.23 28.93 -10.76
N GLY A 11 18.28 28.80 -9.94
CA GLY A 11 19.50 29.60 -10.02
C GLY A 11 20.39 29.24 -11.22
N SER A 12 21.65 29.67 -11.17
CA SER A 12 22.64 29.40 -12.21
C SER A 12 22.91 27.90 -12.38
N LYS A 13 22.98 27.44 -13.64
CA LYS A 13 23.47 26.10 -13.97
C LYS A 13 24.95 26.02 -13.61
N ASN A 14 25.27 25.31 -12.52
CA ASN A 14 26.59 24.85 -12.04
C ASN A 14 26.80 25.01 -10.53
N ASP A 15 25.82 25.58 -9.80
CA ASP A 15 25.92 25.68 -8.35
C ASP A 15 25.91 24.30 -7.68
N SER A 16 26.75 24.10 -6.68
CA SER A 16 26.65 22.98 -5.74
C SER A 16 25.67 23.36 -4.62
N ILE A 17 24.60 22.59 -4.45
CA ILE A 17 23.60 22.80 -3.40
C ILE A 17 23.79 21.69 -2.36
N SER A 18 24.08 22.07 -1.11
CA SER A 18 23.99 21.15 0.01
C SER A 18 22.56 21.10 0.52
N ILE A 19 21.95 19.92 0.46
CA ILE A 19 20.71 19.59 1.15
C ILE A 19 21.11 18.72 2.33
N ASP A 20 21.21 19.29 3.52
CA ASP A 20 21.76 18.56 4.68
C ASP A 20 20.83 17.42 5.11
N LYS A 21 19.52 17.58 4.90
CA LYS A 21 18.54 16.50 5.07
C LYS A 21 17.47 16.56 4.00
N PHE A 22 17.22 15.41 3.37
CA PHE A 22 16.05 15.20 2.52
C PHE A 22 15.28 13.98 3.02
N PHE A 23 14.01 14.19 3.33
CA PHE A 23 13.10 13.14 3.75
C PHE A 23 11.84 13.17 2.89
N GLN A 24 11.46 12.04 2.33
CA GLN A 24 10.17 11.88 1.66
C GLN A 24 9.44 10.65 2.18
N PHE A 25 8.19 10.83 2.59
CA PHE A 25 7.31 9.78 3.07
C PHE A 25 6.07 9.72 2.17
N ILE A 26 5.97 8.66 1.39
CA ILE A 26 4.91 8.45 0.41
C ILE A 26 3.91 7.46 0.99
N ILE A 27 2.63 7.81 0.97
CA ILE A 27 1.55 6.94 1.40
C ILE A 27 0.67 6.70 0.19
N VAL A 28 0.43 5.43 -0.12
CA VAL A 28 -0.45 5.01 -1.20
C VAL A 28 -1.61 4.24 -0.57
N LYS A 29 -2.81 4.79 -0.66
CA LYS A 29 -4.00 4.25 0.01
C LYS A 29 -5.18 4.20 -0.94
N ASP A 30 -5.88 3.07 -0.96
CA ASP A 30 -7.13 3.00 -1.71
C ASP A 30 -8.24 3.72 -0.92
N LEU A 31 -8.86 4.74 -1.53
CA LEU A 31 -10.01 5.43 -0.95
C LEU A 31 -11.28 4.60 -1.15
N ASP A 32 -11.44 4.04 -2.34
CA ASP A 32 -12.53 3.15 -2.71
C ASP A 32 -12.08 2.16 -3.81
N LYS A 33 -13.02 1.42 -4.42
CA LYS A 33 -12.72 0.43 -5.47
C LYS A 33 -12.21 1.02 -6.79
N ASN A 34 -12.32 2.33 -6.97
CA ASN A 34 -12.02 3.06 -8.21
C ASN A 34 -11.06 4.23 -7.98
N GLN A 35 -10.70 4.56 -6.73
CA GLN A 35 -9.90 5.73 -6.40
C GLN A 35 -8.80 5.38 -5.41
N ARG A 36 -7.64 5.98 -5.64
CA ARG A 36 -6.45 5.88 -4.80
C ARG A 36 -5.94 7.27 -4.48
N GLU A 37 -5.60 7.48 -3.22
CA GLU A 37 -4.92 8.67 -2.74
C GLU A 37 -3.43 8.39 -2.59
N ILE A 38 -2.63 9.34 -3.05
CA ILE A 38 -1.18 9.36 -2.88
C ILE A 38 -0.87 10.60 -2.07
N THR A 39 -0.38 10.41 -0.85
CA THR A 39 0.00 11.51 0.04
C THR A 39 1.51 11.49 0.23
N ILE A 40 2.17 12.59 -0.14
CA ILE A 40 3.64 12.71 -0.16
C ILE A 40 4.06 13.80 0.82
N TYR A 41 4.60 13.41 1.96
CA TYR A 41 5.25 14.32 2.89
C TYR A 41 6.70 14.53 2.48
N ASN A 42 7.16 15.77 2.57
CA ASN A 42 8.54 16.15 2.28
C ASN A 42 9.06 16.99 3.43
N ALA A 43 10.27 16.70 3.87
CA ALA A 43 11.07 17.59 4.69
C ALA A 43 12.39 17.84 3.98
N VAL A 44 12.71 19.11 3.76
CA VAL A 44 13.93 19.55 3.07
C VAL A 44 14.63 20.55 3.98
N VAL A 45 15.88 20.26 4.30
CA VAL A 45 16.75 21.13 5.12
C VAL A 45 17.95 21.51 4.28
N MET A 46 18.22 22.80 4.17
CA MET A 46 19.30 23.34 3.34
C MET A 46 19.97 24.53 4.03
N ASN A 47 21.23 24.76 3.70
CA ASN A 47 22.00 25.87 4.24
C ASN A 47 21.42 27.25 3.82
N ALA A 48 21.30 28.17 4.78
CA ALA A 48 20.89 29.56 4.59
C ALA A 48 21.80 30.37 3.64
N GLU A 49 23.03 29.90 3.42
CA GLU A 49 24.12 30.50 2.65
C GLU A 49 23.82 30.80 1.18
N THR A 50 22.86 30.10 0.60
CA THR A 50 22.73 30.03 -0.84
C THR A 50 22.04 31.31 -1.35
N ASN A 51 22.84 32.13 -2.01
CA ASN A 51 22.52 33.50 -2.41
C ASN A 51 21.49 33.60 -3.56
N LYS A 52 20.59 32.59 -3.74
CA LYS A 52 19.42 32.50 -4.67
C LYS A 52 19.02 31.05 -5.08
N PRO A 53 19.01 29.97 -4.28
CA PRO A 53 18.38 28.76 -4.77
C PRO A 53 16.88 28.94 -4.54
N ASP A 54 16.26 29.53 -5.54
CA ASP A 54 14.86 29.31 -5.78
C ASP A 54 14.71 27.84 -6.20
N ILE A 55 14.72 26.93 -5.21
CA ILE A 55 14.52 25.50 -5.48
C ILE A 55 13.03 25.31 -5.69
N THR A 56 12.65 24.90 -6.89
CA THR A 56 11.28 24.44 -7.14
C THR A 56 11.24 22.92 -7.04
N LEU A 57 10.43 22.42 -6.11
CA LEU A 57 10.04 21.03 -6.01
C LEU A 57 8.72 20.82 -6.75
N SER A 58 8.76 20.01 -7.80
CA SER A 58 7.59 19.74 -8.64
C SER A 58 7.37 18.24 -8.77
N TYR A 59 6.16 17.85 -9.07
CA TYR A 59 5.80 16.45 -9.25
C TYR A 59 5.23 16.23 -10.64
N LYS A 60 5.73 15.22 -11.33
CA LYS A 60 5.14 14.72 -12.56
C LYS A 60 4.56 13.35 -12.31
N TYR A 61 3.36 13.15 -12.82
CA TYR A 61 2.63 11.90 -12.73
C TYR A 61 2.30 11.47 -14.14
N ASN A 62 2.88 10.38 -14.60
CA ASN A 62 2.39 9.68 -15.78
C ASN A 62 1.60 8.49 -15.28
N TYR A 63 0.33 8.74 -15.00
CA TYR A 63 -0.66 7.69 -15.04
C TYR A 63 -1.18 7.70 -16.46
N GLU A 64 -0.77 6.72 -17.28
CA GLU A 64 -1.42 6.53 -18.58
C GLU A 64 -2.93 6.39 -18.30
N ASP A 65 -3.71 7.30 -18.88
CA ASP A 65 -5.19 7.39 -18.83
C ASP A 65 -5.92 7.95 -17.57
N ALA A 66 -5.26 8.27 -16.45
CA ALA A 66 -5.98 8.84 -15.29
C ALA A 66 -6.00 10.38 -15.28
N LYS A 67 -7.19 10.98 -15.45
CA LYS A 67 -7.44 12.40 -15.11
C LYS A 67 -7.17 12.60 -13.62
N ILE A 68 -6.06 13.26 -13.27
CA ILE A 68 -5.79 13.74 -11.91
C ILE A 68 -7.00 14.56 -11.47
N LYS A 69 -7.67 14.16 -10.38
CA LYS A 69 -8.87 14.86 -9.90
C LYS A 69 -8.54 16.04 -9.01
N TYR A 70 -7.48 15.94 -8.22
CA TYR A 70 -7.15 16.88 -7.17
C TYR A 70 -5.65 16.81 -6.88
N ASN A 71 -5.00 17.96 -6.80
CA ASN A 71 -3.62 18.12 -6.35
C ASN A 71 -3.59 19.30 -5.39
N ASP A 72 -3.32 19.02 -4.12
CA ASP A 72 -3.30 20.02 -3.06
C ASP A 72 -2.00 19.96 -2.28
N THR A 73 -1.42 21.12 -2.03
CA THR A 73 -0.16 21.28 -1.32
C THR A 73 -0.43 22.00 -0.02
N ASN A 74 -0.15 21.32 1.09
CA ASN A 74 -0.36 21.85 2.42
C ASN A 74 0.98 22.04 3.14
N ASP A 75 1.16 23.20 3.73
CA ASP A 75 2.30 23.50 4.58
C ASP A 75 2.19 22.73 5.92
N CYS A 76 3.30 22.18 6.41
CA CYS A 76 3.37 21.40 7.63
C CYS A 76 4.51 21.87 8.55
N HIS A 77 4.91 23.14 8.51
CA HIS A 77 6.01 23.70 9.33
C HIS A 77 5.88 23.39 10.82
N SER A 78 4.66 23.26 11.35
CA SER A 78 4.41 22.89 12.75
C SER A 78 4.95 21.51 13.13
N PHE A 79 5.28 20.65 12.15
CA PHE A 79 5.87 19.34 12.41
C PHE A 79 7.24 19.48 13.10
N PHE A 80 7.96 20.58 12.90
CA PHE A 80 9.21 20.89 13.61
C PHE A 80 9.05 21.00 15.13
N GLN A 81 7.83 21.25 15.63
CA GLN A 81 7.54 21.34 17.07
C GLN A 81 7.31 19.96 17.72
N ASN A 82 7.19 18.88 16.93
CA ASN A 82 6.94 17.53 17.43
C ASN A 82 8.25 16.81 17.79
N GLU A 83 8.92 17.34 18.82
CA GLU A 83 10.27 16.94 19.22
C GLU A 83 10.42 15.43 19.46
N ASP A 84 9.52 14.80 20.20
CA ASP A 84 9.59 13.35 20.52
C ASP A 84 9.59 12.48 19.26
N ILE A 85 8.91 12.93 18.21
CA ILE A 85 8.87 12.23 16.92
C ILE A 85 10.17 12.50 16.16
N LEU A 86 10.60 13.77 16.08
CA LEU A 86 11.79 14.14 15.31
C LEU A 86 13.08 13.59 15.90
N LYS A 87 13.22 13.50 17.23
CA LYS A 87 14.36 12.85 17.89
C LYS A 87 14.63 11.43 17.38
N GLN A 88 13.58 10.67 17.06
CA GLN A 88 13.70 9.32 16.53
C GLN A 88 14.29 9.27 15.10
N PHE A 89 14.17 10.35 14.33
CA PHE A 89 14.68 10.43 12.96
C PHE A 89 15.98 11.22 12.85
N TRP A 90 16.13 12.23 13.70
CA TRP A 90 17.12 13.30 13.60
C TRP A 90 18.11 13.34 14.77
N GLY A 91 18.08 12.38 15.69
CA GLY A 91 19.06 12.20 16.76
C GLY A 91 18.46 12.44 18.14
N GLY A 92 18.76 11.57 19.11
CA GLY A 92 18.11 11.56 20.42
C GLY A 92 18.29 12.84 21.24
N ASN A 93 19.37 13.58 21.00
CA ASN A 93 19.70 14.84 21.70
C ASN A 93 19.15 16.09 21.01
N SER A 94 18.48 15.93 19.86
CA SER A 94 17.90 17.05 19.11
C SER A 94 16.68 17.61 19.83
N ILE A 95 16.49 18.93 19.90
CA ILE A 95 15.42 19.56 20.71
C ILE A 95 14.77 20.73 19.96
N PHE A 96 13.46 20.90 20.10
CA PHE A 96 12.81 22.14 19.67
C PHE A 96 12.93 23.19 20.79
N THR A 97 13.48 24.36 20.47
CA THR A 97 13.75 25.40 21.48
C THR A 97 13.37 26.80 21.01
N ASN A 98 12.71 27.54 21.91
CA ASN A 98 12.49 28.98 21.76
C ASN A 98 13.73 29.81 22.18
N ASN A 99 14.66 29.21 22.95
CA ASN A 99 15.91 29.87 23.36
C ASN A 99 17.00 29.70 22.30
N THR A 100 16.70 30.07 21.06
CA THR A 100 17.55 29.77 19.89
C THR A 100 18.95 30.40 20.00
N VAL A 101 19.04 31.62 20.54
CA VAL A 101 20.32 32.34 20.72
C VAL A 101 21.25 31.65 21.70
N GLU A 102 20.70 31.15 22.80
CA GLU A 102 21.46 30.45 23.84
C GLU A 102 22.09 29.18 23.25
N LYS A 103 21.31 28.38 22.51
CA LYS A 103 21.84 27.21 21.80
C LYS A 103 22.89 27.56 20.76
N LEU A 104 22.71 28.65 20.03
CA LEU A 104 23.71 29.08 19.04
C LEU A 104 25.03 29.50 19.73
N ASN A 105 24.95 30.17 20.89
CA ASN A 105 26.12 30.51 21.70
C ASN A 105 26.80 29.25 22.26
N GLU A 106 26.06 28.21 22.66
CA GLU A 106 26.62 26.93 23.09
C GLU A 106 27.44 26.25 21.98
N ILE A 107 26.93 26.25 20.73
CA ILE A 107 27.61 25.64 19.58
C ILE A 107 28.86 26.44 19.21
N THR A 108 28.73 27.75 19.10
CA THR A 108 29.80 28.62 18.58
C THR A 108 30.82 29.06 19.62
N LYS A 109 30.48 28.96 20.91
CA LYS A 109 31.23 29.53 22.04
C LYS A 109 31.45 31.04 21.92
N CYS A 110 30.61 31.72 21.13
CA CYS A 110 30.67 33.15 20.86
C CYS A 110 29.34 33.83 21.20
N THR A 111 29.36 35.14 21.35
CA THR A 111 28.11 35.92 21.47
C THR A 111 27.47 36.10 20.09
N THR A 112 26.21 35.71 19.97
CA THR A 112 25.42 35.85 18.74
C THR A 112 25.21 37.33 18.37
N PRO A 113 25.60 37.77 17.16
CA PRO A 113 25.34 39.12 16.68
C PRO A 113 23.84 39.40 16.52
N GLN A 114 23.45 40.68 16.69
CA GLN A 114 22.05 41.11 16.52
C GLN A 114 21.48 40.78 15.14
N SER A 115 22.30 40.81 14.08
CA SER A 115 21.89 40.45 12.72
C SER A 115 21.42 39.00 12.62
N VAL A 116 22.06 38.08 13.35
CA VAL A 116 21.70 36.66 13.41
C VAL A 116 20.42 36.47 14.23
N HIS A 117 20.26 37.20 15.33
CA HIS A 117 19.01 37.21 16.10
C HIS A 117 17.82 37.64 15.24
N ASN A 118 17.98 38.74 14.49
CA ASN A 118 16.94 39.25 13.59
C ASN A 118 16.61 38.21 12.49
N TYR A 119 17.62 37.52 11.94
CA TYR A 119 17.41 36.47 10.95
C TYR A 119 16.57 35.31 11.51
N LEU A 120 16.90 34.80 12.70
CA LEU A 120 16.22 33.66 13.30
C LEU A 120 14.74 33.95 13.63
N ASN A 121 14.43 35.21 13.98
CA ASN A 121 13.07 35.64 14.30
C ASN A 121 12.25 36.04 13.06
N SER A 122 12.91 36.51 12.01
CA SER A 122 12.23 36.91 10.77
C SER A 122 11.59 35.72 10.06
N ASN A 123 10.30 35.81 9.75
CA ASN A 123 9.55 34.79 8.98
C ASN A 123 9.59 33.37 9.53
N ASN A 124 9.93 33.21 10.81
CA ASN A 124 9.85 31.94 11.47
C ASN A 124 8.41 31.73 11.97
N PRO A 125 7.66 30.78 11.41
CA PRO A 125 6.28 30.55 11.81
C PRO A 125 6.17 29.82 13.15
N CYS A 126 7.24 29.17 13.59
CA CYS A 126 7.36 28.57 14.91
C CYS A 126 8.17 29.56 15.76
N SER A 127 7.73 29.93 16.96
CA SER A 127 8.47 30.87 17.84
C SER A 127 9.87 30.42 18.29
N GLY A 128 10.43 29.39 17.67
CA GLY A 128 11.69 28.73 18.01
C GLY A 128 12.26 27.95 16.81
N CYS A 129 13.37 27.27 17.05
CA CYS A 129 14.10 26.49 16.05
C CYS A 129 14.31 25.07 16.52
N PHE A 130 14.57 24.16 15.59
CA PHE A 130 14.91 22.77 15.90
C PHE A 130 16.42 22.60 15.90
N TYR A 131 17.00 22.35 17.07
CA TYR A 131 18.42 22.04 17.23
C TYR A 131 18.68 20.57 16.92
N ILE A 132 19.65 20.30 16.05
CA ILE A 132 20.08 18.96 15.69
C ILE A 132 21.39 18.62 16.39
N GLU A 133 21.41 17.46 17.04
CA GLU A 133 22.61 16.80 17.54
C GLU A 133 22.55 15.30 17.23
N GLN A 134 23.49 14.83 16.41
CA GLN A 134 23.61 13.44 15.96
C GLN A 134 24.99 12.87 16.31
N ASP A 135 25.13 12.37 17.53
CA ASP A 135 26.40 11.80 18.01
C ASP A 135 26.87 10.58 17.20
N GLU A 136 25.98 9.95 16.41
CA GLU A 136 26.25 8.72 15.68
C GLU A 136 26.68 8.95 14.21
N LYS A 137 26.71 10.19 13.71
CA LYS A 137 27.08 10.50 12.32
C LYS A 137 28.12 11.62 12.24
N ASP A 138 29.39 11.24 12.05
CA ASP A 138 30.55 12.15 12.00
C ASP A 138 30.45 13.28 10.97
N ASN A 139 29.61 13.13 9.94
CA ASN A 139 29.47 14.09 8.83
C ASN A 139 28.32 15.09 9.02
N ILE A 140 27.64 15.11 10.17
CA ILE A 140 26.51 16.02 10.43
C ILE A 140 26.86 16.92 11.60
N GLU A 141 27.19 18.17 11.30
CA GLU A 141 27.51 19.18 12.30
C GLU A 141 26.27 19.56 13.12
N LYS A 142 26.51 19.93 14.38
CA LYS A 142 25.49 20.51 15.26
C LYS A 142 24.95 21.79 14.61
N SER A 143 23.64 21.85 14.41
CA SER A 143 23.02 22.91 13.63
C SER A 143 21.65 23.28 14.15
N LEU A 144 21.18 24.47 13.79
CA LEU A 144 19.85 24.97 14.10
C LEU A 144 19.04 25.07 12.82
N ILE A 145 17.93 24.34 12.77
CA ILE A 145 16.94 24.48 11.71
C ILE A 145 15.95 25.57 12.10
N LYS A 146 15.92 26.65 11.32
CA LYS A 146 14.86 27.63 11.28
C LYS A 146 13.70 27.08 10.43
N PRO A 147 12.53 26.77 11.01
CA PRO A 147 11.36 26.40 10.25
C PRO A 147 10.94 27.55 9.34
N LEU A 148 10.53 27.23 8.11
CA LEU A 148 10.01 28.20 7.16
C LEU A 148 8.75 27.65 6.50
N LYS A 149 7.86 28.57 6.11
CA LYS A 149 6.70 28.23 5.29
C LYS A 149 7.11 28.05 3.84
N ILE A 150 6.46 27.12 3.15
CA ILE A 150 6.58 26.96 1.72
C ILE A 150 5.80 28.05 0.97
N LYS A 151 6.23 28.33 -0.27
CA LYS A 151 5.45 29.09 -1.25
C LYS A 151 5.05 28.15 -2.39
N THR A 152 3.92 28.40 -3.02
CA THR A 152 3.45 27.60 -4.17
C THR A 152 3.34 28.49 -5.40
N ASN A 153 3.77 27.99 -6.56
CA ASN A 153 3.58 28.63 -7.85
C ASN A 153 3.05 27.62 -8.88
N ALA A 154 2.84 28.06 -10.12
CA ALA A 154 2.35 27.20 -11.20
C ALA A 154 3.27 26.00 -11.52
N ASN A 155 4.55 26.07 -11.14
CA ASN A 155 5.54 25.04 -11.41
C ASN A 155 5.73 24.07 -10.23
N GLY A 156 5.23 24.38 -9.04
CA GLY A 156 5.33 23.52 -7.86
C GLY A 156 5.55 24.29 -6.56
N VAL A 157 6.20 23.62 -5.61
CA VAL A 157 6.56 24.15 -4.29
C VAL A 157 7.90 24.85 -4.38
N VAL A 158 7.93 26.11 -3.97
CA VAL A 158 9.13 26.94 -3.97
C VAL A 158 9.70 26.98 -2.55
N LEU A 159 10.96 26.58 -2.43
CA LEU A 159 11.71 26.53 -1.17
C LEU A 159 12.71 27.68 -1.16
N ASN A 160 12.32 28.80 -0.55
CA ASN A 160 13.19 29.97 -0.42
C ASN A 160 12.83 30.82 0.80
N ASP A 161 13.81 31.58 1.30
CA ASP A 161 13.60 32.65 2.29
C ASP A 161 13.81 34.02 1.59
N CYS A 162 12.89 34.39 0.68
CA CYS A 162 13.06 35.58 -0.19
C CYS A 162 13.22 36.92 0.54
N GLU A 163 12.86 36.97 1.81
CA GLU A 163 12.64 38.22 2.54
C GLU A 163 13.86 38.65 3.36
N THR A 164 14.69 37.69 3.76
CA THR A 164 15.98 37.93 4.39
C THR A 164 17.07 38.00 3.32
N LYS A 165 17.25 39.18 2.70
CA LYS A 165 18.45 39.47 1.86
C LYS A 165 19.76 39.51 2.68
N LEU A 166 19.76 38.95 3.88
CA LEU A 166 20.80 39.09 4.88
C LEU A 166 21.77 37.92 4.76
N ILE A 167 23.01 38.22 4.39
CA ILE A 167 24.10 37.24 4.43
C ILE A 167 24.57 37.12 5.88
N LEU A 168 24.43 35.94 6.46
CA LEU A 168 24.88 35.66 7.82
C LEU A 168 26.43 35.64 7.91
N PRO A 169 27.03 36.18 8.98
CA PRO A 169 28.47 36.07 9.20
C PRO A 169 28.87 34.62 9.55
N GLU A 170 30.11 34.25 9.25
CA GLU A 170 30.72 33.02 9.79
C GLU A 170 30.88 33.12 11.32
N PRO A 171 30.74 32.00 12.08
CA PRO A 171 30.46 30.63 11.62
C PRO A 171 28.95 30.33 11.43
N TYR A 172 28.07 31.27 11.80
CA TYR A 172 26.61 31.06 11.85
C TYR A 172 26.00 30.65 10.51
N ARG A 173 26.62 31.10 9.41
CA ARG A 173 26.22 30.76 8.06
C ARG A 173 26.11 29.25 7.81
N LYS A 174 27.03 28.44 8.34
CA LYS A 174 27.02 26.98 8.17
C LYS A 174 26.13 26.25 9.18
N LEU A 175 25.91 26.89 10.33
CA LEU A 175 25.21 26.28 11.47
C LEU A 175 23.70 26.52 11.44
N ILE A 176 23.23 27.54 10.72
CA ILE A 176 21.81 27.87 10.61
C ILE A 176 21.28 27.37 9.27
N LEU A 177 20.33 26.46 9.34
CA LEU A 177 19.71 25.79 8.21
C LEU A 177 18.25 26.22 8.07
N ASN A 178 17.77 26.31 6.84
CA ASN A 178 16.38 26.57 6.52
C ASN A 178 15.65 25.24 6.33
N GLY A 179 14.59 25.03 7.11
CA GLY A 179 13.81 23.80 7.11
C GLY A 179 12.41 24.00 6.56
N PHE A 180 12.04 23.21 5.56
CA PHE A 180 10.72 23.23 4.95
C PHE A 180 10.03 21.89 5.16
N TRP A 181 8.77 21.92 5.57
CA TRP A 181 7.96 20.73 5.71
C TRP A 181 6.60 20.95 5.07
N PHE A 182 6.19 20.03 4.20
CA PHE A 182 4.93 20.14 3.46
C PHE A 182 4.46 18.77 2.99
N LYS A 183 3.17 18.68 2.66
CA LYS A 183 2.58 17.48 2.06
C LYS A 183 1.85 17.81 0.77
N ASN A 184 1.87 16.87 -0.16
CA ASN A 184 1.09 16.92 -1.38
C ASN A 184 0.11 15.75 -1.40
N ILE A 185 -1.15 16.01 -1.71
CA ILE A 185 -2.21 15.00 -1.78
C ILE A 185 -2.69 14.92 -3.22
N ILE A 186 -2.63 13.73 -3.80
CA ILE A 186 -3.05 13.47 -5.17
C ILE A 186 -4.08 12.35 -5.18
N THR A 187 -5.21 12.56 -5.84
CA THR A 187 -6.21 11.49 -6.05
C THR A 187 -6.23 11.05 -7.51
N VAL A 188 -6.05 9.75 -7.72
CA VAL A 188 -6.06 9.10 -9.04
C VAL A 188 -7.17 8.06 -9.12
N ASN A 189 -7.71 7.84 -10.32
CA ASN A 189 -8.63 6.74 -10.56
C ASN A 189 -7.84 5.44 -10.82
N ILE A 190 -8.36 4.31 -10.35
CA ILE A 190 -7.78 2.98 -10.50
C ILE A 190 -8.80 2.00 -11.08
N ASP A 191 -8.31 0.97 -11.77
CA ASP A 191 -9.17 -0.08 -12.30
C ASP A 191 -9.66 -1.02 -11.20
N ARG A 192 -10.98 -1.32 -11.21
CA ARG A 192 -11.66 -2.22 -10.25
C ARG A 192 -11.05 -3.60 -10.07
N ASN A 193 -10.19 -4.03 -11.00
CA ASN A 193 -9.64 -5.38 -11.07
C ASN A 193 -8.11 -5.42 -11.00
N GLU A 194 -7.46 -4.33 -10.58
CA GLU A 194 -6.01 -4.27 -10.45
C GLU A 194 -5.51 -5.39 -9.51
N LYS A 195 -4.85 -6.39 -10.09
CA LYS A 195 -4.27 -7.53 -9.34
C LYS A 195 -2.92 -7.17 -8.74
N ASN A 196 -2.17 -6.32 -9.43
CA ASN A 196 -0.82 -5.91 -9.07
C ASN A 196 -0.76 -4.40 -9.05
N LEU A 197 -0.17 -3.84 -8.02
CA LEU A 197 0.16 -2.42 -7.95
C LEU A 197 1.63 -2.26 -8.29
N GLU A 198 1.95 -1.58 -9.38
CA GLU A 198 3.31 -1.23 -9.75
C GLU A 198 3.54 0.27 -9.55
N LEU A 199 4.54 0.60 -8.73
CA LEU A 199 4.94 1.96 -8.40
C LEU A 199 6.35 2.19 -8.94
N ASP A 200 6.46 2.98 -9.99
CA ASP A 200 7.71 3.58 -10.44
C ASP A 200 7.85 4.94 -9.78
N PHE A 201 8.90 5.10 -9.01
CA PHE A 201 9.21 6.27 -8.25
C PHE A 201 10.57 6.81 -8.67
N CYS A 202 10.64 8.10 -8.99
CA CYS A 202 11.86 8.77 -9.43
C CYS A 202 12.04 10.07 -8.66
N ILE A 203 13.23 10.32 -8.13
CA ILE A 203 13.67 11.65 -7.70
C ILE A 203 14.73 12.13 -8.69
N ASP A 204 14.42 13.20 -9.41
CA ASP A 204 15.27 13.79 -10.44
C ASP A 204 15.76 15.17 -9.97
N LEU A 205 17.07 15.28 -9.76
CA LEU A 205 17.72 16.48 -9.25
C LEU A 205 18.36 17.22 -10.42
N LEU A 206 17.80 18.38 -10.77
CA LEU A 206 18.13 19.13 -11.98
C LEU A 206 18.79 20.48 -11.67
N GLY A 207 19.67 20.90 -12.59
CA GLY A 207 20.25 22.25 -12.64
C GLY A 207 21.45 22.49 -11.71
N ALA A 208 21.70 21.61 -10.75
CA ALA A 208 22.76 21.72 -9.75
C ALA A 208 23.34 20.35 -9.38
N LYS A 209 24.49 20.34 -8.71
CA LYS A 209 25.00 19.14 -8.01
C LYS A 209 24.48 19.16 -6.58
N TYR A 210 23.79 18.09 -6.16
CA TYR A 210 23.19 18.02 -4.83
C TYR A 210 23.92 17.03 -3.94
N SER A 211 24.47 17.49 -2.82
CA SER A 211 25.02 16.63 -1.77
C SER A 211 24.03 16.54 -0.63
N SER A 212 23.83 15.34 -0.06
CA SER A 212 22.99 15.13 1.12
C SER A 212 23.55 14.02 2.00
N PRO A 213 24.01 14.31 3.23
CA PRO A 213 24.48 13.30 4.17
C PRO A 213 23.34 12.45 4.78
N ASP A 214 22.07 12.88 4.66
CA ASP A 214 20.92 12.14 5.21
C ASP A 214 19.73 12.17 4.25
N PHE A 215 19.76 11.29 3.26
CA PHE A 215 18.71 11.12 2.26
C PHE A 215 17.83 9.90 2.61
N LYS A 216 16.54 10.13 2.86
CA LYS A 216 15.61 9.08 3.33
C LYS A 216 14.31 9.09 2.51
N VAL A 217 13.95 7.92 1.98
CA VAL A 217 12.67 7.72 1.29
C VAL A 217 11.95 6.53 1.89
N TYR A 218 10.69 6.74 2.25
CA TYR A 218 9.80 5.76 2.83
C TYR A 218 8.52 5.66 2.00
N LEU A 219 7.98 4.45 1.92
CA LEU A 219 6.74 4.17 1.22
C LEU A 219 5.83 3.29 2.08
N LEU A 220 4.61 3.76 2.31
CA LEU A 220 3.56 3.05 3.02
C LEU A 220 2.45 2.67 2.04
N THR A 221 1.98 1.42 2.11
CA THR A 221 0.83 0.94 1.34
C THR A 221 -0.08 0.06 2.19
N ASP A 222 -1.35 -0.08 1.82
CA ASP A 222 -2.33 -0.89 2.54
C ASP A 222 -1.86 -2.33 2.78
N GLU A 223 -2.25 -2.91 3.92
CA GLU A 223 -1.87 -4.27 4.35
C GLU A 223 -2.11 -5.35 3.28
N LYS A 224 -3.17 -5.20 2.48
CA LYS A 224 -3.52 -6.14 1.40
C LYS A 224 -2.45 -6.25 0.32
N TYR A 225 -1.57 -5.26 0.16
CA TYR A 225 -0.53 -5.28 -0.85
C TYR A 225 0.74 -5.95 -0.33
N SER A 226 0.99 -7.17 -0.80
CA SER A 226 2.21 -7.91 -0.50
C SER A 226 3.32 -7.54 -1.48
N LEU A 227 4.53 -7.33 -0.97
CA LEU A 227 5.69 -7.00 -1.80
C LEU A 227 6.09 -8.22 -2.64
N LYS A 228 6.21 -8.04 -3.96
CA LYS A 228 6.71 -9.08 -4.89
C LYS A 228 8.14 -8.84 -5.33
N ASN A 229 8.41 -7.64 -5.82
CA ASN A 229 9.70 -7.32 -6.42
C ASN A 229 10.01 -5.84 -6.23
N THR A 230 11.30 -5.55 -6.11
CA THR A 230 11.84 -4.21 -5.95
C THR A 230 13.06 -4.05 -6.81
N ARG A 231 13.22 -2.90 -7.44
CA ARG A 231 14.43 -2.48 -8.12
C ARG A 231 14.76 -1.07 -7.68
N ALA A 232 16.01 -0.82 -7.34
CA ALA A 232 16.51 0.51 -6.99
C ALA A 232 17.76 0.80 -7.82
N SER A 233 17.95 2.06 -8.22
CA SER A 233 19.17 2.52 -8.86
C SER A 233 19.49 3.96 -8.48
N ILE A 234 20.77 4.26 -8.42
CA ILE A 234 21.29 5.60 -8.12
C ILE A 234 22.12 6.07 -9.30
N SER A 235 21.93 7.33 -9.71
CA SER A 235 22.80 8.02 -10.64
C SER A 235 23.47 9.19 -9.93
N TYR A 236 24.79 9.27 -10.02
CA TYR A 236 25.58 10.38 -9.48
C TYR A 236 25.78 11.46 -10.54
N SER A 237 26.18 12.66 -10.13
CA SER A 237 26.30 13.83 -11.02
C SER A 237 27.29 13.62 -12.17
N ASN A 238 28.35 12.82 -11.97
CA ASN A 238 29.49 12.69 -12.87
C ASN A 238 29.85 11.24 -13.26
N THR A 239 29.01 10.23 -12.97
CA THR A 239 29.30 8.81 -13.27
C THR A 239 28.07 8.06 -13.77
N ASN A 240 28.28 6.86 -14.32
CA ASN A 240 27.22 5.95 -14.79
C ASN A 240 26.34 5.43 -13.65
N ILE A 241 25.15 4.94 -14.02
CA ILE A 241 24.15 4.34 -13.12
C ILE A 241 24.79 3.22 -12.30
N ASP A 242 24.64 3.30 -10.97
CA ASP A 242 25.08 2.29 -10.04
C ASP A 242 23.87 1.50 -9.52
N LEU A 243 23.81 0.21 -9.87
CA LEU A 243 22.73 -0.71 -9.52
C LEU A 243 23.03 -1.55 -8.27
N SER A 244 24.29 -1.63 -7.82
CA SER A 244 24.68 -2.62 -6.80
C SER A 244 24.55 -2.14 -5.36
N ASN A 245 24.15 -0.88 -5.14
CA ASN A 245 24.38 -0.22 -3.86
C ASN A 245 23.14 0.39 -3.17
N CYS A 246 21.94 0.12 -3.69
CA CYS A 246 20.67 0.55 -3.08
C CYS A 246 19.66 -0.60 -3.05
N GLU A 247 18.99 -0.78 -1.91
CA GLU A 247 17.97 -1.80 -1.70
C GLU A 247 16.68 -1.20 -1.13
N VAL A 248 15.55 -1.84 -1.42
CA VAL A 248 14.27 -1.52 -0.76
C VAL A 248 14.02 -2.58 0.29
N ILE A 249 13.96 -2.16 1.55
CA ILE A 249 13.74 -3.05 2.69
C ILE A 249 12.36 -2.82 3.29
N LYS A 250 11.73 -3.89 3.76
CA LYS A 250 10.52 -3.78 4.59
C LYS A 250 10.92 -3.42 6.01
N VAL A 251 10.35 -2.35 6.54
CA VAL A 251 10.56 -1.89 7.91
C VAL A 251 9.27 -2.15 8.68
N TYR A 252 9.36 -2.93 9.75
CA TYR A 252 8.22 -3.13 10.63
C TYR A 252 8.07 -1.90 11.52
N SER A 253 6.88 -1.29 11.52
CA SER A 253 6.54 -0.28 12.51
C SER A 253 6.69 -0.92 13.88
N GLN A 254 7.63 -0.40 14.68
CA GLN A 254 7.84 -0.91 16.03
C GLN A 254 6.75 -0.32 16.91
N ASN A 255 6.06 -1.16 17.69
CA ASN A 255 5.02 -0.70 18.63
C ASN A 255 5.49 0.38 19.62
N LYS A 256 6.82 0.51 19.82
CA LYS A 256 7.45 1.49 20.70
C LYS A 256 7.74 2.85 20.03
N MET A 257 7.71 2.95 18.70
CA MET A 257 7.94 4.23 18.01
C MET A 257 6.71 5.13 18.07
N ILE A 258 6.95 6.42 18.32
CA ILE A 258 5.91 7.46 18.27
C ILE A 258 5.95 8.09 16.87
N TYR A 259 4.79 8.18 16.22
CA TYR A 259 4.65 8.79 14.90
C TYR A 259 3.69 9.96 14.96
N PHE A 260 3.73 10.84 13.96
CA PHE A 260 2.74 11.90 13.79
C PHE A 260 1.34 11.31 13.81
N GLU A 261 0.41 11.94 14.53
CA GLU A 261 -0.96 11.44 14.68
C GLU A 261 -1.63 11.21 13.31
N GLU A 262 -1.36 12.10 12.36
CA GLU A 262 -1.82 11.97 10.99
C GLU A 262 -1.30 10.68 10.33
N TRP A 263 -0.02 10.34 10.49
CA TRP A 263 0.56 9.10 9.96
C TRP A 263 -0.02 7.86 10.63
N VAL A 264 -0.33 7.95 11.94
CA VAL A 264 -1.03 6.88 12.67
C VAL A 264 -2.42 6.65 12.09
N LYS A 265 -3.19 7.72 11.85
CA LYS A 265 -4.52 7.65 11.21
C LYS A 265 -4.46 7.07 9.79
N LEU A 266 -3.34 7.29 9.09
CA LEU A 266 -3.06 6.73 7.77
C LEU A 266 -2.54 5.27 7.81
N GLY A 267 -2.45 4.68 9.00
CA GLY A 267 -2.20 3.24 9.17
C GLY A 267 -0.72 2.86 9.27
N ILE A 268 0.19 3.79 9.58
CA ILE A 268 1.64 3.48 9.64
C ILE A 268 1.99 2.31 10.56
N LYS A 269 1.17 2.03 11.58
CA LYS A 269 1.35 0.93 12.54
C LYS A 269 0.85 -0.43 12.04
N SER A 270 -0.14 -0.46 11.15
CA SER A 270 -0.78 -1.68 10.66
C SER A 270 -0.33 -2.07 9.25
N ASN A 271 0.17 -1.11 8.49
CA ASN A 271 0.44 -1.25 7.07
C ASN A 271 1.89 -1.60 6.74
N SER A 272 2.14 -2.02 5.50
CA SER A 272 3.49 -2.35 5.04
C SER A 272 4.29 -1.08 4.79
N LEU A 273 5.25 -0.79 5.67
CA LEU A 273 6.22 0.28 5.51
C LEU A 273 7.49 -0.25 4.82
N LEU A 274 7.88 0.39 3.73
CA LEU A 274 9.12 0.15 3.00
C LEU A 274 10.05 1.35 3.17
N ARG A 275 11.35 1.09 3.21
CA ARG A 275 12.39 2.11 3.22
C ARG A 275 13.40 1.82 2.13
N VAL A 276 13.80 2.88 1.43
CA VAL A 276 14.96 2.86 0.55
C VAL A 276 16.20 2.96 1.40
N LYS A 277 17.04 1.93 1.37
CA LYS A 277 18.29 1.86 2.11
C LYS A 277 19.45 1.93 1.14
N MET A 278 20.32 2.89 1.40
CA MET A 278 21.58 3.07 0.71
C MET A 278 22.67 2.43 1.57
N ASN A 279 23.66 1.79 0.96
CA ASN A 279 24.82 1.31 1.71
C ASN A 279 25.78 2.47 2.03
N THR A 280 26.68 2.25 2.99
CA THR A 280 27.65 3.27 3.44
C THR A 280 28.50 3.83 2.29
N ALA A 281 28.87 2.99 1.32
CA ALA A 281 29.62 3.42 0.15
C ALA A 281 28.84 4.40 -0.74
N SER A 282 27.53 4.17 -0.92
CA SER A 282 26.65 5.10 -1.66
C SER A 282 26.45 6.39 -0.90
N GLU A 283 26.23 6.33 0.41
CA GLU A 283 26.07 7.53 1.24
C GLU A 283 27.31 8.43 1.13
N SER A 284 28.51 7.86 1.24
CA SER A 284 29.78 8.58 1.06
C SER A 284 29.95 9.15 -0.36
N LYS A 285 29.53 8.41 -1.40
CA LYS A 285 29.56 8.90 -2.78
C LYS A 285 28.54 10.00 -3.04
N ILE A 286 27.35 9.92 -2.47
CA ILE A 286 26.33 10.98 -2.56
C ILE A 286 26.87 12.27 -1.95
N PHE A 287 27.55 12.16 -0.80
CA PHE A 287 28.15 13.31 -0.14
C PHE A 287 29.30 13.94 -0.96
N SER A 288 30.20 13.12 -1.51
CA SER A 288 31.40 13.60 -2.22
C SER A 288 31.19 13.98 -3.68
N ILE A 289 30.39 13.21 -4.43
CA ILE A 289 30.20 13.36 -5.89
C ILE A 289 28.87 14.06 -6.22
N GLY A 290 27.89 13.96 -5.32
CA GLY A 290 26.55 14.49 -5.49
C GLY A 290 25.59 13.54 -6.21
N LEU A 291 24.34 13.53 -5.77
CA LEU A 291 23.22 12.78 -6.32
C LEU A 291 22.61 13.52 -7.52
N LYS A 292 22.32 12.78 -8.59
CA LYS A 292 21.60 13.29 -9.78
C LYS A 292 20.20 12.69 -9.86
N LYS A 293 20.07 11.39 -9.64
CA LYS A 293 18.81 10.68 -9.80
C LYS A 293 18.71 9.46 -8.90
N LEU A 294 17.53 9.21 -8.38
CA LEU A 294 17.16 7.97 -7.69
C LEU A 294 15.95 7.38 -8.42
N ASP A 295 16.07 6.18 -8.96
CA ASP A 295 14.95 5.45 -9.57
C ASP A 295 14.63 4.19 -8.76
N LEU A 296 13.34 3.97 -8.53
CA LEU A 296 12.82 2.88 -7.72
C LEU A 296 11.58 2.32 -8.39
N THR A 297 11.55 1.01 -8.63
CA THR A 297 10.36 0.30 -9.10
C THR A 297 9.96 -0.70 -8.04
N ILE A 298 8.73 -0.62 -7.57
CA ILE A 298 8.18 -1.51 -6.54
C ILE A 298 6.92 -2.16 -7.10
N LYS A 299 6.87 -3.50 -7.08
CA LYS A 299 5.71 -4.28 -7.50
C LYS A 299 5.09 -4.96 -6.30
N PHE A 300 3.80 -4.74 -6.12
CA PHE A 300 2.96 -5.39 -5.12
C PHE A 300 1.93 -6.29 -5.77
N GLU A 301 1.53 -7.36 -5.08
CA GLU A 301 0.39 -8.19 -5.42
C GLU A 301 -0.73 -7.97 -4.41
N ASN A 302 -1.96 -7.83 -4.89
CA ASN A 302 -3.12 -7.73 -4.02
C ASN A 302 -3.47 -9.12 -3.46
N SER A 303 -3.20 -9.30 -2.17
CA SER A 303 -3.42 -10.55 -1.46
C SER A 303 -4.87 -10.79 -1.04
N ASP A 304 -5.77 -9.80 -1.09
CA ASP A 304 -7.17 -9.95 -0.64
C ASP A 304 -7.91 -11.08 -1.36
N LYS A 305 -7.69 -11.20 -2.68
CA LYS A 305 -8.32 -12.29 -3.47
C LYS A 305 -7.75 -13.66 -3.09
N ILE A 306 -6.47 -13.73 -2.75
CA ILE A 306 -5.81 -14.97 -2.33
C ILE A 306 -6.31 -15.37 -0.93
N ILE A 307 -6.27 -14.42 0.01
CA ILE A 307 -6.73 -14.59 1.39
C ILE A 307 -8.22 -14.94 1.44
N SER A 308 -9.06 -14.26 0.65
CA SER A 308 -10.50 -14.58 0.57
C SER A 308 -10.73 -16.00 0.05
N ARG A 309 -9.97 -16.44 -0.98
CA ARG A 309 -10.04 -17.81 -1.49
C ARG A 309 -9.63 -18.82 -0.43
N GLU A 310 -8.54 -18.56 0.30
CA GLU A 310 -8.06 -19.44 1.37
C GLU A 310 -9.03 -19.50 2.54
N LYS A 311 -9.55 -18.36 3.01
CA LYS A 311 -10.61 -18.32 4.03
C LYS A 311 -11.82 -19.15 3.63
N ASN A 312 -12.30 -18.98 2.40
CA ASN A 312 -13.44 -19.76 1.90
C ASN A 312 -13.12 -21.26 1.83
N LEU A 313 -11.90 -21.64 1.46
CA LEU A 313 -11.46 -23.03 1.41
C LEU A 313 -11.34 -23.63 2.81
N ILE A 314 -10.83 -22.89 3.78
CA ILE A 314 -10.75 -23.30 5.19
C ILE A 314 -12.16 -23.51 5.75
N ILE A 315 -13.06 -22.52 5.58
CA ILE A 315 -14.45 -22.61 6.01
C ILE A 315 -15.12 -23.83 5.37
N PHE A 316 -14.96 -24.03 4.06
CA PHE A 316 -15.48 -25.20 3.37
C PHE A 316 -14.91 -26.51 3.92
N SER A 317 -13.61 -26.57 4.18
CA SER A 317 -12.95 -27.77 4.71
C SER A 317 -13.44 -28.12 6.12
N LEU A 318 -13.68 -27.11 6.97
CA LEU A 318 -14.27 -27.29 8.30
C LEU A 318 -15.71 -27.82 8.20
N PHE A 319 -16.54 -27.23 7.34
CA PHE A 319 -17.91 -27.71 7.12
C PHE A 319 -17.91 -29.14 6.58
N LEU A 320 -17.06 -29.46 5.60
CA LEU A 320 -16.96 -30.79 5.02
C LEU A 320 -16.49 -31.81 6.07
N SER A 321 -15.50 -31.47 6.87
CA SER A 321 -14.99 -32.33 7.95
C SER A 321 -16.07 -32.61 9.00
N LEU A 322 -16.79 -31.58 9.45
CA LEU A 322 -17.93 -31.73 10.37
C LEU A 322 -19.04 -32.61 9.75
N PHE A 323 -19.36 -32.39 8.47
CA PHE A 323 -20.39 -33.13 7.77
C PHE A 323 -20.03 -34.61 7.59
N LEU A 324 -18.79 -34.91 7.19
CA LEU A 324 -18.29 -36.29 7.08
C LEU A 324 -18.21 -36.95 8.46
N SER A 325 -17.73 -36.24 9.48
CA SER A 325 -17.68 -36.75 10.85
C SER A 325 -19.08 -37.03 11.40
N PHE A 326 -20.10 -36.26 11.01
CA PHE A 326 -21.48 -36.53 11.41
C PHE A 326 -22.07 -37.74 10.66
N GLY A 327 -21.78 -37.86 9.36
CA GLY A 327 -22.35 -38.88 8.48
C GLY A 327 -21.74 -40.28 8.63
N PHE A 328 -20.44 -40.36 8.90
CA PHE A 328 -19.65 -41.60 8.92
C PHE A 328 -19.21 -42.04 10.33
N ASP A 329 -19.75 -41.43 11.38
CA ASP A 329 -19.52 -41.89 12.75
C ASP A 329 -20.27 -43.20 13.00
N ILE A 330 -19.50 -44.29 13.02
CA ILE A 330 -19.97 -45.67 13.22
C ILE A 330 -20.83 -45.79 14.50
N THR A 331 -20.51 -45.03 15.56
CA THR A 331 -21.25 -45.09 16.82
C THR A 331 -22.67 -44.51 16.71
N ARG A 332 -22.90 -43.62 15.74
CA ARG A 332 -24.21 -43.00 15.48
C ARG A 332 -25.01 -43.73 14.42
N GLN A 333 -24.35 -44.33 13.43
CA GLN A 333 -24.99 -45.01 12.31
C GLN A 333 -25.94 -46.14 12.74
N ASP A 334 -25.64 -46.80 13.85
CA ASP A 334 -26.49 -47.88 14.37
C ASP A 334 -27.70 -47.41 15.18
N SER A 335 -27.72 -46.14 15.61
CA SER A 335 -28.84 -45.60 16.39
C SER A 335 -30.11 -45.44 15.54
N ASP A 336 -31.25 -45.87 16.08
CA ASP A 336 -32.54 -45.81 15.36
C ASP A 336 -32.89 -44.39 14.90
N ASN A 337 -32.59 -43.38 15.73
CA ASN A 337 -32.81 -41.97 15.39
C ASN A 337 -31.98 -41.52 14.19
N PHE A 338 -30.68 -41.88 14.14
CA PHE A 338 -29.82 -41.51 13.02
C PHE A 338 -30.25 -42.18 11.71
N LYS A 339 -30.74 -43.42 11.80
CA LYS A 339 -31.33 -44.10 10.65
C LYS A 339 -32.48 -43.27 10.09
N LEU A 340 -33.29 -42.59 10.90
CA LEU A 340 -34.45 -41.80 10.42
C LEU A 340 -34.09 -40.53 9.62
N ILE A 341 -32.80 -40.16 9.50
CA ILE A 341 -32.32 -39.04 8.67
C ILE A 341 -32.68 -39.23 7.19
N PHE A 342 -32.71 -40.48 6.71
CA PHE A 342 -33.03 -40.80 5.32
C PHE A 342 -34.40 -41.46 5.19
N PRO A 343 -35.12 -41.22 4.07
CA PRO A 343 -36.42 -41.84 3.81
C PRO A 343 -36.37 -43.38 3.96
N PHE A 344 -37.34 -43.96 4.67
CA PHE A 344 -37.35 -45.40 4.96
C PHE A 344 -37.31 -46.28 3.69
N HIS A 345 -37.96 -45.84 2.61
CA HIS A 345 -37.98 -46.52 1.32
C HIS A 345 -36.61 -46.58 0.62
N LEU A 346 -35.68 -45.67 0.95
CA LEU A 346 -34.32 -45.70 0.37
C LEU A 346 -33.40 -46.68 1.11
N LYS A 347 -33.69 -46.97 2.38
CA LYS A 347 -32.92 -47.93 3.19
C LYS A 347 -33.05 -49.36 2.71
N SER A 348 -34.16 -49.72 2.07
CA SER A 348 -34.34 -51.04 1.47
C SER A 348 -33.48 -51.25 0.21
N ILE A 349 -32.89 -50.18 -0.33
CA ILE A 349 -32.15 -50.18 -1.59
C ILE A 349 -30.66 -49.86 -1.34
N PHE A 350 -30.36 -48.95 -0.43
CA PHE A 350 -29.01 -48.46 -0.16
C PHE A 350 -28.68 -48.49 1.34
N ASN A 351 -27.42 -48.77 1.68
CA ASN A 351 -26.94 -48.60 3.06
C ASN A 351 -26.79 -47.10 3.41
N ILE A 352 -26.67 -46.81 4.70
CA ILE A 352 -26.59 -45.43 5.23
C ILE A 352 -25.38 -44.69 4.67
N ASP A 353 -24.25 -45.38 4.51
CA ASP A 353 -23.05 -44.81 3.89
C ASP A 353 -23.30 -44.38 2.45
N ALA A 354 -23.94 -45.21 1.62
CA ALA A 354 -24.25 -44.86 0.24
C ALA A 354 -25.24 -43.69 0.16
N LEU A 355 -26.19 -43.60 1.08
CA LEU A 355 -27.14 -42.48 1.17
C LEU A 355 -26.44 -41.17 1.56
N TRP A 356 -25.47 -41.22 2.50
CA TRP A 356 -24.62 -40.09 2.82
C TRP A 356 -23.72 -39.68 1.65
N ILE A 357 -23.12 -40.63 0.93
CA ILE A 357 -22.31 -40.36 -0.26
C ILE A 357 -23.17 -39.69 -1.35
N LEU A 358 -24.37 -40.20 -1.61
CA LEU A 358 -25.32 -39.63 -2.57
C LEU A 358 -25.67 -38.18 -2.20
N LEU A 359 -25.91 -37.92 -0.93
CA LEU A 359 -26.16 -36.58 -0.42
C LEU A 359 -24.97 -35.64 -0.64
N CYS A 360 -23.75 -36.09 -0.30
CA CYS A 360 -22.51 -35.36 -0.55
C CYS A 360 -22.36 -34.99 -2.04
N ILE A 361 -22.61 -35.96 -2.94
CA ILE A 361 -22.52 -35.76 -4.40
C ILE A 361 -23.57 -34.74 -4.87
N SER A 362 -24.80 -34.81 -4.35
CA SER A 362 -25.87 -33.85 -4.65
C SER A 362 -25.46 -32.42 -4.26
N ILE A 363 -24.99 -32.22 -3.02
CA ILE A 363 -24.55 -30.92 -2.51
C ILE A 363 -23.38 -30.37 -3.35
N LEU A 364 -22.39 -31.22 -3.63
CA LEU A 364 -21.22 -30.84 -4.43
C LEU A 364 -21.64 -30.42 -5.85
N THR A 365 -22.55 -31.16 -6.47
CA THR A 365 -23.07 -30.86 -7.80
C THR A 365 -23.73 -29.50 -7.85
N LYS A 366 -24.61 -29.20 -6.88
CA LYS A 366 -25.27 -27.89 -6.75
C LYS A 366 -24.26 -26.76 -6.56
N TYR A 367 -23.27 -26.96 -5.69
CA TYR A 367 -22.20 -26.00 -5.47
C TYR A 367 -21.41 -25.71 -6.75
N VAL A 368 -20.98 -26.75 -7.47
CA VAL A 368 -20.26 -26.61 -8.74
C VAL A 368 -21.11 -25.88 -9.78
N TYR A 369 -22.39 -26.23 -9.87
CA TYR A 369 -23.33 -25.58 -10.78
C TYR A 369 -23.43 -24.07 -10.51
N ILE A 370 -23.71 -23.67 -9.27
CA ILE A 370 -23.89 -22.26 -8.88
C ILE A 370 -22.62 -21.46 -9.17
N ASN A 371 -21.45 -21.97 -8.75
CA ASN A 371 -20.18 -21.29 -8.95
C ASN A 371 -19.77 -21.15 -10.42
N LYS A 372 -20.08 -22.14 -11.27
CA LYS A 372 -19.66 -22.14 -12.69
C LYS A 372 -20.65 -21.45 -13.63
N THR A 373 -21.91 -21.31 -13.22
CA THR A 373 -22.95 -20.65 -14.01
C THR A 373 -23.15 -19.18 -13.67
N ARG A 374 -22.54 -18.67 -12.57
CA ARG A 374 -22.80 -17.33 -12.03
C ARG A 374 -24.31 -17.11 -11.83
N SER A 375 -24.96 -18.10 -11.25
CA SER A 375 -26.39 -18.08 -10.96
C SER A 375 -26.74 -16.88 -10.07
N GLU A 376 -27.91 -16.27 -10.30
CA GLU A 376 -28.47 -15.25 -9.40
C GLU A 376 -28.71 -15.82 -8.00
N HIS A 377 -28.61 -14.96 -6.98
CA HIS A 377 -28.77 -15.34 -5.57
C HIS A 377 -30.13 -16.00 -5.28
N SER A 378 -31.20 -15.60 -5.97
CA SER A 378 -32.54 -16.17 -5.88
C SER A 378 -32.55 -17.67 -6.20
N LEU A 379 -31.84 -18.07 -7.25
CA LEU A 379 -31.80 -19.44 -7.74
C LEU A 379 -30.90 -20.32 -6.85
N THR A 380 -29.87 -19.73 -6.21
CA THR A 380 -29.11 -20.40 -5.13
C THR A 380 -29.99 -20.78 -3.96
N VAL A 381 -30.89 -19.89 -3.52
CA VAL A 381 -31.82 -20.17 -2.42
C VAL A 381 -32.73 -21.34 -2.79
N ILE A 382 -33.41 -21.26 -3.93
CA ILE A 382 -34.34 -22.30 -4.41
C ILE A 382 -33.67 -23.69 -4.48
N LEU A 383 -32.41 -23.76 -4.89
CA LEU A 383 -31.68 -25.03 -5.02
C LEU A 383 -31.32 -25.69 -3.68
N PHE A 384 -31.15 -24.93 -2.61
CA PHE A 384 -30.78 -25.45 -1.29
C PHE A 384 -31.94 -25.53 -0.31
N THR A 385 -33.04 -24.79 -0.54
CA THR A 385 -34.22 -24.78 0.35
C THR A 385 -34.80 -26.18 0.60
N PRO A 386 -35.02 -27.07 -0.38
CA PRO A 386 -35.63 -28.37 -0.13
C PRO A 386 -34.81 -29.24 0.83
N LEU A 387 -33.49 -29.27 0.63
CA LEU A 387 -32.57 -29.98 1.49
C LEU A 387 -32.50 -29.36 2.90
N ALA A 388 -32.44 -28.04 2.99
CA ALA A 388 -32.39 -27.34 4.27
C ALA A 388 -33.68 -27.57 5.08
N VAL A 389 -34.85 -27.47 4.43
CA VAL A 389 -36.15 -27.78 5.03
C VAL A 389 -36.19 -29.23 5.50
N TRP A 390 -35.67 -30.17 4.71
CA TRP A 390 -35.59 -31.58 5.11
C TRP A 390 -34.81 -31.77 6.42
N PHE A 391 -33.60 -31.24 6.51
CA PHE A 391 -32.76 -31.37 7.71
C PHE A 391 -33.31 -30.61 8.92
N ILE A 392 -33.89 -29.42 8.70
CA ILE A 392 -34.54 -28.64 9.79
C ILE A 392 -35.73 -29.42 10.35
N CYS A 393 -36.60 -29.96 9.48
CA CYS A 393 -37.74 -30.74 9.92
C CYS A 393 -37.33 -32.03 10.66
N TYR A 394 -36.25 -32.69 10.23
CA TYR A 394 -35.67 -33.82 10.96
C TYR A 394 -35.21 -33.43 12.37
N ILE A 395 -34.52 -32.29 12.53
CA ILE A 395 -34.00 -31.83 13.83
C ILE A 395 -35.14 -31.50 14.80
N PHE A 396 -36.19 -30.83 14.34
CA PHE A 396 -37.27 -30.35 15.22
C PHE A 396 -38.43 -31.33 15.40
N PHE A 397 -38.67 -32.24 14.43
CA PHE A 397 -39.84 -33.14 14.44
C PHE A 397 -39.54 -34.59 13.98
N PRO A 398 -38.56 -35.29 14.58
CA PRO A 398 -38.06 -36.58 14.08
C PRO A 398 -39.12 -37.69 13.85
N PRO A 399 -40.06 -37.99 14.78
CA PRO A 399 -40.99 -39.14 14.61
C PRO A 399 -42.14 -38.89 13.63
N VAL A 400 -42.55 -37.63 13.41
CA VAL A 400 -43.64 -37.27 12.47
C VAL A 400 -43.16 -37.27 11.02
N PHE A 401 -41.84 -37.16 10.83
CA PHE A 401 -41.22 -36.82 9.56
C PHE A 401 -40.87 -38.03 8.69
N SER A 402 -40.34 -39.10 9.26
CA SER A 402 -39.92 -40.29 8.49
C SER A 402 -41.08 -41.10 7.88
N LEU A 403 -42.31 -40.86 8.34
CA LEU A 403 -43.53 -41.55 7.92
C LEU A 403 -44.40 -40.72 6.97
N ASN A 404 -44.19 -39.40 6.90
CA ASN A 404 -45.03 -38.52 6.10
C ASN A 404 -44.51 -38.40 4.65
N ARG A 405 -45.29 -38.94 3.70
CA ARG A 405 -44.96 -38.99 2.27
C ARG A 405 -44.64 -37.62 1.67
N PHE A 406 -45.25 -36.54 2.14
CA PHE A 406 -45.02 -35.19 1.62
C PHE A 406 -43.56 -34.74 1.82
N PHE A 407 -43.00 -34.99 3.00
CA PHE A 407 -41.62 -34.62 3.29
C PHE A 407 -40.63 -35.50 2.53
N CYS A 408 -40.90 -36.82 2.43
CA CYS A 408 -40.05 -37.72 1.62
C CYS A 408 -39.96 -37.24 0.16
N TRP A 409 -41.04 -36.70 -0.40
CA TRP A 409 -41.06 -36.11 -1.73
C TRP A 409 -40.09 -34.92 -1.89
N LEU A 410 -39.89 -34.10 -0.85
CA LEU A 410 -38.91 -33.00 -0.91
C LEU A 410 -37.48 -33.51 -1.08
N TYR A 411 -37.13 -34.61 -0.41
CA TYR A 411 -35.82 -35.25 -0.57
C TYR A 411 -35.63 -35.87 -1.96
N TYR A 412 -36.66 -36.53 -2.50
CA TYR A 412 -36.62 -37.07 -3.86
C TYR A 412 -36.53 -35.98 -4.92
N LEU A 413 -37.29 -34.88 -4.77
CA LEU A 413 -37.18 -33.71 -5.64
C LEU A 413 -35.75 -33.18 -5.62
N ASP A 414 -35.12 -33.12 -4.44
CA ASP A 414 -33.73 -32.67 -4.31
C ASP A 414 -32.74 -33.53 -5.12
N LEU A 415 -32.87 -34.86 -5.03
CA LEU A 415 -32.06 -35.80 -5.81
C LEU A 415 -32.32 -35.68 -7.31
N ILE A 416 -33.58 -35.60 -7.72
CA ILE A 416 -33.97 -35.43 -9.12
C ILE A 416 -33.40 -34.12 -9.68
N PHE A 417 -33.54 -33.02 -8.94
CA PHE A 417 -32.94 -31.73 -9.30
C PHE A 417 -31.42 -31.83 -9.41
N GLY A 418 -30.75 -32.53 -8.48
CA GLY A 418 -29.32 -32.81 -8.56
C GLY A 418 -28.93 -33.47 -9.89
N VAL A 419 -29.63 -34.54 -10.28
CA VAL A 419 -29.42 -35.24 -11.57
C VAL A 419 -29.66 -34.30 -12.76
N PHE A 420 -30.76 -33.55 -12.76
CA PHE A 420 -31.04 -32.57 -13.81
C PHE A 420 -29.94 -31.51 -13.94
N LEU A 421 -29.38 -31.03 -12.83
CA LEU A 421 -28.28 -30.08 -12.82
C LEU A 421 -27.00 -30.66 -13.41
N VAL A 422 -26.69 -31.95 -13.17
CA VAL A 422 -25.57 -32.64 -13.84
C VAL A 422 -25.77 -32.63 -15.35
N PHE A 423 -26.94 -33.08 -15.83
CA PHE A 423 -27.23 -33.12 -17.27
C PHE A 423 -27.20 -31.73 -17.90
N PHE A 424 -27.77 -30.72 -17.22
CA PHE A 424 -27.73 -29.35 -17.69
C PHE A 424 -26.30 -28.81 -17.72
N TYR A 425 -25.50 -29.09 -16.69
CA TYR A 425 -24.10 -28.69 -16.64
C TYR A 425 -23.27 -29.35 -17.74
N LEU A 426 -23.44 -30.65 -17.98
CA LEU A 426 -22.81 -31.37 -19.09
C LEU A 426 -23.22 -30.78 -20.45
N ARG A 427 -24.51 -30.43 -20.62
CA ARG A 427 -25.01 -29.73 -21.82
C ARG A 427 -24.37 -28.36 -21.99
N VAL A 428 -24.23 -27.58 -20.92
CA VAL A 428 -23.55 -26.26 -20.94
C VAL A 428 -22.07 -26.41 -21.29
N LEU A 429 -21.37 -27.40 -20.73
CA LEU A 429 -19.97 -27.69 -21.06
C LEU A 429 -19.82 -28.11 -22.53
N TYR A 430 -20.71 -28.98 -23.02
CA TYR A 430 -20.74 -29.39 -24.42
C TYR A 430 -20.97 -28.19 -25.36
N LEU A 431 -21.93 -27.31 -25.05
CA LEU A 431 -22.21 -26.09 -25.81
C LEU A 431 -21.04 -25.09 -25.76
N ARG A 432 -20.38 -24.93 -24.61
CA ARG A 432 -19.18 -24.07 -24.48
C ARG A 432 -17.98 -24.63 -25.26
N SER A 433 -17.80 -25.95 -25.26
CA SER A 433 -16.78 -26.64 -26.07
C SER A 433 -17.02 -26.46 -27.58
N LYS A 434 -18.27 -26.60 -28.03
CA LYS A 434 -18.66 -26.30 -29.42
C LYS A 434 -18.43 -24.84 -29.80
N ARG A 435 -18.75 -23.88 -28.91
CA ARG A 435 -18.45 -22.45 -29.15
C ARG A 435 -16.94 -22.18 -29.24
N LYS A 436 -16.12 -22.78 -28.38
CA LYS A 436 -14.65 -22.64 -28.49
C LYS A 436 -14.12 -23.24 -29.80
N LYS A 437 -14.58 -24.43 -30.20
CA LYS A 437 -14.21 -25.02 -31.51
C LYS A 437 -14.71 -24.19 -32.69
N GLY A 438 -15.91 -23.62 -32.63
CA GLY A 438 -16.46 -22.74 -33.66
C GLY A 438 -15.76 -21.38 -33.77
N VAL A 439 -15.26 -20.83 -32.66
CA VAL A 439 -14.43 -19.62 -32.64
C VAL A 439 -13.03 -19.92 -33.20
N ILE A 440 -12.43 -21.07 -32.88
CA ILE A 440 -11.15 -21.51 -33.47
C ILE A 440 -11.30 -21.79 -34.97
N LEU A 441 -12.41 -22.40 -35.41
CA LEU A 441 -12.70 -22.58 -36.84
C LEU A 441 -12.94 -21.25 -37.56
N LYS A 442 -13.62 -20.28 -36.95
CA LYS A 442 -13.78 -18.94 -37.54
C LYS A 442 -12.47 -18.17 -37.63
N LEU A 443 -11.60 -18.25 -36.62
CA LEU A 443 -10.27 -17.65 -36.65
C LEU A 443 -9.40 -18.27 -37.76
N ASN A 444 -9.38 -19.60 -37.87
CA ASN A 444 -8.63 -20.29 -38.93
C ASN A 444 -9.17 -20.03 -40.35
N VAL A 445 -10.48 -19.79 -40.52
CA VAL A 445 -11.05 -19.43 -41.82
C VAL A 445 -10.75 -17.97 -42.18
N ILE A 446 -10.76 -17.06 -41.20
CA ILE A 446 -10.41 -15.65 -41.41
C ILE A 446 -8.92 -15.51 -41.74
N ASP A 447 -8.03 -16.22 -41.05
CA ASP A 447 -6.59 -16.22 -41.35
C ASP A 447 -6.27 -16.81 -42.73
N LYS A 448 -7.09 -17.74 -43.22
CA LYS A 448 -6.95 -18.32 -44.57
C LYS A 448 -7.55 -17.44 -45.67
N PHE A 449 -8.45 -16.50 -45.33
CA PHE A 449 -9.03 -15.52 -46.26
C PHE A 449 -8.25 -14.19 -46.28
N MET A 450 -7.50 -13.85 -45.23
CA MET A 450 -6.64 -12.66 -45.18
C MET A 450 -5.18 -12.94 -45.60
N GLY A 451 -4.85 -14.18 -45.98
CA GLY A 451 -3.52 -14.61 -46.39
C GLY A 451 -3.44 -15.12 -47.83
N ALA A 452 -4.23 -14.55 -48.76
CA ALA A 452 -4.15 -14.83 -50.20
C ALA A 452 -4.08 -13.51 -50.99
#